data_AF-A0A661WEQ1-F1
#
_entry.id   AF-A0A661WEQ1-F1
#
_cell.length_a   1.000
_cell.length_b   1.000
_cell.length_c   1.000
_cell.angle_alpha   90.00
_cell.angle_beta   90.00
_cell.angle_gamma   90.00
#
_symmetry.space_group_name_H-M   'P 1'
#
loop_
_entity.id
_entity.type
_entity.pdbx_description
1 polymer ?
#
loop_
_entity_poly.entity_id
_entity_poly.type
_entity_poly.pdbx_seq_one_letter_code
_entity_poly.pdbx_strand_id
1 'polypeptide(L)'
;MSNIKFIETSIPDGKDMKSARIYDDVLRADVLINIPIAKHHELARLTLAMKNLMGVIYNRPYMHANLGQRLADLSTRIRSNLVVVDAVRMLMAHGPTGGNLADVKKADTIIASPDIVAADSYAANLFGVQPENLGYIKKGVQMGLGVKNLSKLNIKEINLG
;
A
#
# COMPACT_ATOMS: atom_id res chain seq x y z
N MET A 1 -9.33 13.93 -28.66
CA MET A 1 -9.40 12.57 -28.11
C MET A 1 -8.38 12.50 -26.99
N SER A 2 -8.78 12.21 -25.76
CA SER A 2 -7.85 12.14 -24.63
C SER A 2 -6.85 11.01 -24.86
N ASN A 3 -5.58 11.38 -25.03
CA ASN A 3 -4.51 10.39 -25.11
C ASN A 3 -4.56 9.52 -23.87
N ILE A 4 -4.50 8.20 -24.08
CA ILE A 4 -4.51 7.20 -23.03
C ILE A 4 -3.37 7.53 -22.06
N LYS A 5 -3.70 7.96 -20.85
CA LYS A 5 -2.75 8.44 -19.83
C LYS A 5 -1.83 7.37 -19.25
N PHE A 6 -1.89 6.12 -19.72
CA PHE A 6 -1.04 5.03 -19.26
C PHE A 6 0.07 4.75 -20.26
N ILE A 7 1.31 4.98 -19.85
CA ILE A 7 2.51 4.80 -20.67
C ILE A 7 3.26 3.52 -20.27
N GLU A 8 3.84 2.83 -21.26
CA GLU A 8 4.71 1.69 -21.00
C GLU A 8 5.94 2.15 -20.22
N THR A 9 6.18 1.55 -19.06
CA THR A 9 7.21 1.99 -18.13
C THR A 9 8.01 0.79 -17.64
N SER A 10 9.34 0.89 -17.70
CA SER A 10 10.23 -0.12 -17.13
C SER A 10 10.22 -0.10 -15.60
N ILE A 11 10.40 -1.28 -15.01
CA ILE A 11 10.55 -1.50 -13.57
C ILE A 11 11.88 -2.25 -13.37
N PRO A 12 13.03 -1.55 -13.48
CA PRO A 12 14.34 -2.19 -13.52
C PRO A 12 14.65 -2.98 -12.24
N ASP A 13 14.24 -2.46 -11.08
CA ASP A 13 14.47 -3.08 -9.77
C ASP A 13 13.39 -4.12 -9.39
N GLY A 14 12.43 -4.37 -10.27
CA GLY A 14 11.39 -5.37 -10.05
C GLY A 14 11.94 -6.79 -10.20
N LYS A 15 11.57 -7.70 -9.28
CA LYS A 15 12.02 -9.10 -9.31
C LYS A 15 11.19 -9.95 -10.26
N ASP A 16 9.86 -9.78 -10.27
CA ASP A 16 8.90 -10.49 -11.13
C ASP A 16 8.44 -9.57 -12.28
N MET A 17 8.02 -8.35 -11.97
CA MET A 17 7.61 -7.37 -13.00
C MET A 17 8.82 -6.66 -13.60
N LYS A 18 8.91 -6.64 -14.94
CA LYS A 18 9.96 -5.90 -15.67
C LYS A 18 9.45 -4.62 -16.33
N SER A 19 8.15 -4.56 -16.62
CA SER A 19 7.48 -3.35 -17.08
C SER A 19 6.01 -3.38 -16.69
N ALA A 20 5.37 -2.22 -16.75
CA ALA A 20 3.92 -2.07 -16.66
C ALA A 20 3.47 -0.79 -17.36
N ARG A 21 2.20 -0.77 -17.76
CA ARG A 21 1.55 0.47 -18.19
C ARG A 21 1.10 1.26 -16.95
N ILE A 22 1.78 2.35 -16.67
CA ILE A 22 1.61 3.19 -15.47
C ILE A 22 1.05 4.56 -15.87
N TYR A 23 0.22 5.15 -15.02
CA TYR A 23 -0.37 6.46 -15.22
C TYR A 23 0.71 7.56 -15.24
N ASP A 24 0.79 8.33 -16.33
CA ASP A 24 1.87 9.29 -16.62
C ASP A 24 2.05 10.35 -15.51
N ASP A 25 0.95 10.92 -15.01
CA ASP A 25 1.01 12.00 -14.02
C ASP A 25 1.70 11.54 -12.71
N VAL A 26 1.57 10.26 -12.33
CA VAL A 26 2.24 9.70 -11.14
C VAL A 26 3.74 9.57 -11.34
N LEU A 27 4.21 9.36 -12.58
CA LEU A 27 5.64 9.28 -12.90
C LEU A 27 6.30 10.64 -13.02
N ARG A 28 5.52 11.68 -13.30
CA ARG A 28 5.97 13.07 -13.50
C ARG A 28 5.83 13.95 -12.27
N ALA A 29 5.11 13.48 -11.25
CA ALA A 29 4.94 14.22 -10.01
C ALA A 29 6.28 14.38 -9.28
N ASP A 30 6.58 15.60 -8.84
CA ASP A 30 7.74 15.87 -7.97
C ASP A 30 7.58 15.21 -6.59
N VAL A 31 6.34 15.15 -6.11
CA VAL A 31 5.95 14.57 -4.83
C VAL A 31 4.67 13.77 -4.98
N LEU A 32 4.71 12.49 -4.61
CA LEU A 32 3.55 11.62 -4.54
C LEU A 32 3.12 11.40 -3.09
N ILE A 33 1.90 11.85 -2.75
CA ILE A 33 1.26 11.56 -1.46
C ILE A 33 0.24 10.43 -1.67
N ASN A 34 0.49 9.30 -1.01
CA ASN A 34 -0.33 8.10 -1.12
C ASN A 34 -1.29 8.00 0.08
N ILE A 35 -2.59 8.04 -0.16
CA ILE A 35 -3.62 8.06 0.89
C ILE A 35 -4.46 6.77 0.83
N PRO A 36 -3.93 5.62 1.32
CA PRO A 36 -4.67 4.37 1.31
C PRO A 36 -5.72 4.32 2.41
N ILE A 37 -6.85 3.68 2.13
CA ILE A 37 -7.79 3.26 3.18
C ILE A 37 -7.28 1.98 3.85
N ALA A 38 -7.34 1.92 5.18
CA ALA A 38 -7.09 0.71 5.95
C ALA A 38 -8.30 -0.23 5.87
N LYS A 39 -8.17 -1.36 5.16
CA LYS A 39 -9.22 -2.39 5.13
C LYS A 39 -8.72 -3.81 4.95
N HIS A 40 -9.51 -4.78 5.41
CA HIS A 40 -9.39 -6.18 5.10
C HIS A 40 -9.56 -6.45 3.59
N HIS A 41 -8.88 -7.48 3.11
CA HIS A 41 -9.01 -7.98 1.75
C HIS A 41 -8.60 -9.45 1.68
N GLU A 42 -9.48 -10.33 1.21
CA GLU A 42 -9.24 -11.79 1.18
C GLU A 42 -7.85 -12.21 0.66
N LEU A 43 -7.49 -11.82 -0.58
CA LEU A 43 -6.23 -12.26 -1.18
C LEU A 43 -4.98 -11.62 -0.55
N ALA A 44 -4.99 -10.31 -0.34
CA ALA A 44 -3.85 -9.56 0.18
C ALA A 44 -3.75 -9.56 1.72
N ARG A 45 -4.76 -10.11 2.38
CA ARG A 45 -5.15 -9.92 3.79
C ARG A 45 -5.55 -8.49 4.14
N LEU A 46 -4.76 -7.49 3.75
CA LEU A 46 -5.05 -6.08 3.96
C LEU A 46 -4.83 -5.24 2.69
N THR A 47 -5.65 -4.20 2.51
CA THR A 47 -5.39 -3.07 1.62
C THR A 47 -4.84 -1.93 2.47
N LEU A 48 -3.63 -1.49 2.11
CA LEU A 48 -2.84 -0.41 2.71
C LEU A 48 -2.05 0.29 1.58
N ALA A 49 -0.91 0.91 1.86
CA ALA A 49 -0.20 1.81 0.97
C ALA A 49 0.36 1.13 -0.29
N MET A 50 1.09 0.01 -0.16
CA MET A 50 1.64 -0.67 -1.34
C MET A 50 0.54 -1.19 -2.25
N LYS A 51 -0.54 -1.72 -1.66
CA LYS A 51 -1.69 -2.21 -2.44
C LYS A 51 -2.47 -1.07 -3.10
N ASN A 52 -2.47 0.13 -2.52
CA ASN A 52 -3.12 1.30 -3.11
C ASN A 52 -2.45 1.73 -4.42
N LEU A 53 -1.13 1.55 -4.55
CA LEU A 53 -0.41 1.83 -5.80
C LEU A 53 -0.90 0.98 -6.97
N MET A 54 -1.52 -0.17 -6.74
CA MET A 54 -2.18 -0.94 -7.80
C MET A 54 -3.25 -0.15 -8.57
N GLY A 55 -3.79 0.92 -7.98
CA GLY A 55 -4.74 1.82 -8.65
C GLY A 55 -4.15 2.61 -9.82
N VAL A 56 -2.81 2.74 -9.90
CA VAL A 56 -2.13 3.60 -10.89
C VAL A 56 -1.60 2.84 -12.10
N ILE A 57 -1.89 1.54 -12.19
CA ILE A 57 -1.52 0.69 -13.34
C ILE A 57 -2.75 0.29 -14.15
N TYR A 58 -2.55 0.06 -15.45
CA TYR A 58 -3.64 -0.31 -16.35
C TYR A 58 -4.14 -1.75 -16.10
N ASN A 59 -3.24 -2.73 -16.17
CA ASN A 59 -3.60 -4.16 -16.05
C ASN A 59 -3.52 -4.64 -14.59
N ARG A 60 -4.51 -4.26 -13.79
CA ARG A 60 -4.63 -4.66 -12.38
C ARG A 60 -4.72 -6.18 -12.16
N PRO A 61 -5.54 -6.95 -12.92
CA PRO A 61 -5.66 -8.40 -12.70
C PRO A 61 -4.33 -9.16 -12.78
N TYR A 62 -3.39 -8.69 -13.61
CA TYR A 62 -2.04 -9.26 -13.70
C TYR A 62 -1.33 -9.32 -12.35
N MET A 63 -1.59 -8.39 -11.42
CA MET A 63 -0.92 -8.37 -10.12
C MET A 63 -1.21 -9.61 -9.27
N HIS A 64 -2.38 -10.24 -9.43
CA HIS A 64 -2.86 -11.26 -8.49
C HIS A 64 -2.05 -12.56 -8.51
N ALA A 65 -1.39 -12.90 -9.63
CA ALA A 65 -0.61 -14.14 -9.74
C ALA A 65 0.55 -14.24 -8.72
N ASN A 66 1.12 -13.11 -8.33
CA ASN A 66 2.20 -13.03 -7.34
C ASN A 66 2.13 -11.72 -6.56
N LEU A 67 0.95 -11.47 -5.98
CA LEU A 67 0.56 -10.14 -5.47
C LEU A 67 1.58 -9.52 -4.52
N GLY A 68 2.13 -10.29 -3.59
CA GLY A 68 3.14 -9.77 -2.65
C GLY A 68 4.39 -9.23 -3.35
N GLN A 69 4.97 -10.00 -4.28
CA GLN A 69 6.17 -9.59 -5.00
C GLN A 69 5.86 -8.45 -5.98
N ARG A 70 4.76 -8.53 -6.71
CA ARG A 70 4.39 -7.53 -7.72
C ARG A 70 4.05 -6.16 -7.11
N LEU A 71 3.43 -6.13 -5.93
CA LEU A 71 3.22 -4.87 -5.20
C LEU A 71 4.54 -4.25 -4.72
N ALA A 72 5.49 -5.07 -4.26
CA ALA A 72 6.83 -4.59 -3.89
C ALA A 72 7.60 -4.10 -5.14
N ASP A 73 7.55 -4.83 -6.25
CA ASP A 73 8.14 -4.42 -7.52
C ASP A 73 7.57 -3.09 -8.01
N LEU A 74 6.24 -2.91 -7.96
CA LEU A 74 5.62 -1.65 -8.34
C LEU A 74 6.10 -0.48 -7.48
N SER A 75 6.30 -0.74 -6.18
CA SER A 75 6.75 0.26 -5.20
C SER A 75 8.22 0.67 -5.39
N THR A 76 9.04 -0.09 -6.14
CA THR A 76 10.39 0.37 -6.54
C THR A 76 10.30 1.48 -7.58
N ARG A 77 9.32 1.40 -8.48
CA ARG A 77 9.14 2.38 -9.56
C ARG A 77 8.32 3.58 -9.14
N ILE A 78 7.31 3.36 -8.30
CA ILE A 78 6.36 4.38 -7.84
C ILE A 78 6.60 4.65 -6.36
N ARG A 79 7.50 5.59 -6.10
CA ARG A 79 7.88 5.95 -4.73
C ARG A 79 6.84 6.88 -4.12
N SER A 80 6.19 6.43 -3.03
CA SER A 80 5.39 7.32 -2.19
C SER A 80 6.33 8.17 -1.35
N ASN A 81 6.33 9.50 -1.53
CA ASN A 81 7.13 10.42 -0.71
C ASN A 81 6.53 10.58 0.69
N LEU A 82 5.20 10.49 0.77
CA LEU A 82 4.45 10.48 2.01
C LEU A 82 3.30 9.48 1.87
N VAL A 83 3.09 8.66 2.89
CA VAL A 83 1.91 7.82 3.05
C VAL A 83 1.08 8.38 4.18
N VAL A 84 -0.23 8.54 3.94
CA VAL A 84 -1.22 8.94 4.93
C VAL A 84 -2.31 7.88 4.96
N VAL A 85 -2.17 6.87 5.82
CA VAL A 85 -3.17 5.80 5.95
C VAL A 85 -4.40 6.36 6.65
N ASP A 86 -5.54 6.29 5.96
CA ASP A 86 -6.85 6.55 6.54
C ASP A 86 -7.34 5.30 7.27
N ALA A 87 -7.29 5.35 8.60
CA ALA A 87 -7.84 4.35 9.50
C ALA A 87 -8.97 4.93 10.35
N VAL A 88 -9.71 5.93 9.86
CA VAL A 88 -10.85 6.51 10.60
C VAL A 88 -11.97 5.48 10.72
N ARG A 89 -12.32 4.84 9.59
CA ARG A 89 -13.24 3.70 9.53
C ARG A 89 -12.58 2.56 8.77
N MET A 90 -12.38 1.46 9.47
CA MET A 90 -11.68 0.29 8.96
C MET A 90 -12.68 -0.83 8.70
N LEU A 91 -12.67 -1.41 7.50
CA LEU A 91 -13.35 -2.68 7.26
C LEU A 91 -12.46 -3.81 7.78
N MET A 92 -12.90 -4.52 8.80
CA MET A 92 -12.11 -5.52 9.54
C MET A 92 -12.24 -6.93 8.96
N ALA A 93 -13.33 -7.24 8.23
CA ALA A 93 -13.58 -8.54 7.64
C ALA A 93 -14.33 -8.44 6.30
N HIS A 94 -14.39 -9.54 5.55
CA HIS A 94 -15.21 -9.71 4.32
C HIS A 94 -14.97 -8.69 3.19
N GLY A 95 -13.83 -7.99 3.19
CA GLY A 95 -13.35 -7.26 2.00
C GLY A 95 -12.93 -8.21 0.86
N PRO A 96 -13.07 -7.83 -0.42
CA PRO A 96 -12.98 -6.45 -0.90
C PRO A 96 -14.30 -5.68 -0.91
N THR A 97 -15.43 -6.39 -0.96
CA THR A 97 -16.78 -5.80 -1.10
C THR A 97 -17.30 -5.29 0.24
N GLY A 98 -17.12 -6.06 1.32
CA GLY A 98 -17.77 -5.77 2.61
C GLY A 98 -19.29 -5.79 2.49
N GLY A 99 -19.98 -4.88 3.18
CA GLY A 99 -21.43 -4.70 3.11
C GLY A 99 -22.14 -4.83 4.46
N ASN A 100 -21.45 -5.34 5.48
CA ASN A 100 -21.96 -5.39 6.84
C ASN A 100 -21.27 -4.36 7.74
N LEU A 101 -22.05 -3.49 8.38
CA LEU A 101 -21.53 -2.49 9.32
C LEU A 101 -20.91 -3.13 10.58
N ALA A 102 -21.29 -4.36 10.93
CA ALA A 102 -20.68 -5.11 12.02
C ALA A 102 -19.20 -5.43 11.76
N ASP A 103 -18.78 -5.47 10.48
CA ASP A 103 -17.38 -5.65 10.10
C ASP A 103 -16.60 -4.34 10.11
N VAL A 104 -17.24 -3.20 10.41
CA VAL A 104 -16.60 -1.87 10.39
C VAL A 104 -16.24 -1.44 11.80
N LYS A 105 -14.95 -1.13 12.00
CA LYS A 105 -14.43 -0.53 13.24
C LYS A 105 -14.15 0.94 13.01
N LYS A 106 -14.70 1.80 13.86
CA LYS A 106 -14.28 3.22 13.95
C LYS A 106 -13.05 3.29 14.85
N ALA A 107 -11.91 3.68 14.29
CA ALA A 107 -10.66 3.83 15.04
C ALA A 107 -10.19 5.29 15.12
N ASP A 108 -10.80 6.21 14.34
CA ASP A 108 -10.48 7.65 14.37
C ASP A 108 -8.98 7.94 14.30
N THR A 109 -8.26 7.15 13.50
CA THR A 109 -6.79 7.15 13.43
C THR A 109 -6.31 7.53 12.04
N ILE A 110 -5.28 8.38 11.98
CA ILE A 110 -4.49 8.65 10.78
C ILE A 110 -3.04 8.26 11.05
N ILE A 111 -2.41 7.55 10.10
CA ILE A 111 -0.99 7.20 10.20
C ILE A 111 -0.24 7.93 9.07
N ALA A 112 0.73 8.75 9.41
CA ALA A 112 1.56 9.47 8.44
C ALA A 112 3.02 8.98 8.53
N SER A 113 3.60 8.61 7.38
CA SER A 113 5.00 8.14 7.31
C SER A 113 5.60 8.35 5.92
N PRO A 114 6.87 8.77 5.82
CA PRO A 114 7.59 8.80 4.54
C PRO A 114 8.10 7.41 4.11
N ASP A 115 8.02 6.42 4.99
CA ASP A 115 8.38 5.03 4.72
C ASP A 115 7.09 4.20 4.54
N ILE A 116 6.92 3.65 3.34
CA ILE A 116 5.74 2.87 2.93
C ILE A 116 5.64 1.53 3.67
N VAL A 117 6.77 0.88 3.98
CA VAL A 117 6.81 -0.36 4.74
C VAL A 117 6.46 -0.09 6.20
N ALA A 118 6.98 0.98 6.77
CA ALA A 118 6.69 1.39 8.15
C ALA A 118 5.21 1.73 8.33
N ALA A 119 4.62 2.49 7.38
CA ALA A 119 3.21 2.82 7.37
C ALA A 119 2.34 1.56 7.36
N ASP A 120 2.61 0.64 6.43
CA ASP A 120 1.84 -0.60 6.29
C ASP A 120 2.03 -1.51 7.50
N SER A 121 3.23 -1.55 8.07
CA SER A 121 3.55 -2.37 9.26
C SER A 121 2.86 -1.85 10.51
N TYR A 122 2.80 -0.52 10.69
CA TYR A 122 2.06 0.08 11.80
C TYR A 122 0.56 -0.16 11.64
N ALA A 123 0.02 0.08 10.44
CA ALA A 123 -1.40 -0.13 10.16
C ALA A 123 -1.82 -1.60 10.34
N ALA A 124 -0.95 -2.57 10.03
CA ALA A 124 -1.22 -3.99 10.23
C ALA A 124 -1.53 -4.34 11.70
N ASN A 125 -0.91 -3.65 12.67
CA ASN A 125 -1.19 -3.85 14.09
C ASN A 125 -2.63 -3.47 14.46
N LEU A 126 -3.23 -2.48 13.79
CA LEU A 126 -4.62 -2.09 14.02
C LEU A 126 -5.61 -3.22 13.67
N PHE A 127 -5.19 -4.17 12.82
CA PHE A 127 -5.92 -5.38 12.47
C PHE A 127 -5.49 -6.63 13.26
N GLY A 128 -4.53 -6.50 14.19
CA GLY A 128 -3.94 -7.66 14.88
C GLY A 128 -3.15 -8.60 13.95
N VAL A 129 -2.68 -8.10 12.81
CA VAL A 129 -1.91 -8.88 11.83
C VAL A 129 -0.43 -8.56 11.95
N GLN A 130 0.40 -9.59 12.13
CA GLN A 130 1.85 -9.43 12.12
C GLN A 130 2.34 -9.01 10.72
N PRO A 131 3.20 -7.98 10.58
CA PRO A 131 3.66 -7.49 9.27
C PRO A 131 4.30 -8.58 8.38
N GLU A 132 4.95 -9.58 8.96
CA GLU A 132 5.56 -10.72 8.26
C GLU A 132 4.55 -11.57 7.49
N ASN A 133 3.29 -11.56 7.93
CA ASN A 133 2.21 -12.31 7.34
C ASN A 133 1.59 -11.61 6.12
N LEU A 134 2.02 -10.37 5.83
CA LEU A 134 1.64 -9.61 4.65
C LEU A 134 2.73 -9.75 3.60
N GLY A 135 2.41 -10.46 2.51
CA GLY A 135 3.38 -10.79 1.47
C GLY A 135 4.11 -9.56 0.93
N TYR A 136 3.41 -8.46 0.68
CA TYR A 136 4.01 -7.23 0.16
C TYR A 136 4.91 -6.51 1.17
N ILE A 137 4.61 -6.55 2.48
CA ILE A 137 5.53 -6.02 3.51
C ILE A 137 6.80 -6.87 3.55
N LYS A 138 6.66 -8.20 3.61
CA LYS A 138 7.81 -9.12 3.61
C LYS A 138 8.70 -8.88 2.38
N LYS A 139 8.10 -8.74 1.20
CA LYS A 139 8.85 -8.47 -0.04
C LYS A 139 9.44 -7.07 -0.08
N GLY A 140 8.73 -6.05 0.38
CA GLY A 140 9.24 -4.68 0.46
C GLY A 140 10.48 -4.57 1.34
N VAL A 141 10.48 -5.22 2.51
CA VAL A 141 11.68 -5.31 3.38
C VAL A 141 12.83 -6.02 2.66
N GLN A 142 12.57 -7.16 2.00
CA GLN A 142 13.58 -7.90 1.22
C GLN A 142 14.15 -7.12 0.03
N MET A 143 13.47 -6.06 -0.39
CA MET A 143 13.88 -5.17 -1.49
C MET A 143 14.40 -3.83 -0.99
N GLY A 144 14.52 -3.62 0.32
CA GLY A 144 15.05 -2.38 0.90
C GLY A 144 14.11 -1.17 0.78
N LEU A 145 12.80 -1.40 0.59
CA LEU A 145 11.81 -0.32 0.42
C LEU A 145 11.45 0.41 1.73
N GLY A 146 11.92 -0.11 2.86
CA GLY A 146 11.62 0.45 4.17
C GLY A 146 11.75 -0.57 5.30
N VAL A 147 11.36 -0.16 6.49
CA VAL A 147 11.52 -0.97 7.71
C VAL A 147 10.18 -1.41 8.30
N LYS A 148 10.07 -2.70 8.65
CA LYS A 148 8.90 -3.24 9.34
C LYS A 148 8.99 -3.18 10.88
N ASN A 149 10.21 -3.09 11.41
CA ASN A 149 10.42 -3.18 12.85
C ASN A 149 10.15 -1.81 13.50
N LEU A 150 8.95 -1.67 14.06
CA LEU A 150 8.48 -0.43 14.67
C LEU A 150 9.28 0.00 15.90
N SER A 151 9.92 -0.94 16.62
CA SER A 151 10.77 -0.60 17.77
C SER A 151 12.02 0.20 17.40
N LYS A 152 12.38 0.22 16.10
CA LYS A 152 13.50 1.00 15.56
C LYS A 152 13.07 2.36 15.03
N LEU A 153 11.79 2.71 15.12
CA LEU A 153 11.24 3.96 14.60
C LEU A 153 10.96 4.94 15.74
N ASN A 154 11.13 6.23 15.46
CA ASN A 154 10.67 7.30 16.34
C ASN A 154 9.19 7.59 16.03
N ILE A 155 8.29 6.88 16.70
CA ILE A 155 6.85 7.03 16.52
C ILE A 155 6.34 8.06 17.52
N LYS A 156 5.64 9.09 17.01
CA LYS A 156 4.93 10.07 17.82
C LYS A 156 3.44 9.86 17.67
N GLU A 157 2.76 9.60 18.77
CA GLU A 157 1.31 9.54 18.83
C GLU A 157 0.77 10.88 19.36
N ILE A 158 -0.20 11.44 18.65
CA ILE A 158 -0.85 12.70 19.00
C ILE A 158 -2.34 12.43 19.11
N ASN A 159 -2.90 12.62 20.29
CA ASN A 159 -4.35 12.55 20.51
C ASN A 159 -4.95 13.92 20.25
N LEU A 160 -5.78 14.02 19.22
CA LEU A 160 -6.59 15.19 18.92
C LEU A 160 -7.93 14.97 19.63
N GLY A 161 -8.21 15.81 20.65
CA GLY A 161 -9.36 15.68 21.56
C GLY A 161 -10.72 15.74 20.87
#